data_AF-A0A3K0ZX26-F1
#
_entry.id   AF-A0A3K0ZX26-F1
#
_cell.length_a   1.000
_cell.length_b   1.000
_cell.length_c   1.000
_cell.angle_alpha   90.00
_cell.angle_beta   90.00
_cell.angle_gamma   90.00
#
_symmetry.space_group_name_H-M   'P 1'
#
loop_
_entity.id
_entity.type
_entity.pdbx_description
1 polymer ?
#
loop_
_entity_poly.entity_id
_entity_poly.type
_entity_poly.pdbx_seq_one_letter_code
_entity_poly.pdbx_strand_id
1 'polypeptide(L)'
;MVTKTVIPDDIKTLKSDVSKLQNDQGSYATKSYVDSKDETVGDWSASWYQQVLPTSGAIFGRKLRSTHRTAGVEDAYCELYLKKWIDSPGNAMARLNLNDNGENICWDFTNLYGGTMIFPGTSGYLKMGNCLMSYGVRGSNALIKFDNTDTLQIKYANHGSTMTLNTQGTAYSGVSTLLWGNSSRPVVYEIRDDGGLFLFYAQRNPDKTYQLEINGPCKATSFDQVSDRDLKENIQVIDNATERIRLMNGYTYRLKSNGMPYAGVIAQEALNAIPESVGSTIKYKSGDNGSDGEEGERYYTVDYSGVTGLLVQVARESDDRITALEEENAELRQRLSAIEAALASK
;
A
#
# COMPACT_ATOMS: atom_id res chain seq x y z
N MET A 1 15.89 -31.29 76.51
CA MET A 1 15.07 -30.98 75.32
C MET A 1 14.15 -29.83 75.68
N VAL A 2 14.12 -28.74 74.90
CA VAL A 2 13.02 -27.77 74.98
C VAL A 2 12.23 -27.87 73.68
N THR A 3 10.96 -28.22 73.84
CA THR A 3 9.92 -28.45 72.82
C THR A 3 9.50 -27.15 72.13
N LYS A 4 9.31 -27.20 70.80
CA LYS A 4 8.75 -26.10 69.99
C LYS A 4 7.25 -25.91 70.28
N THR A 5 6.84 -24.68 70.55
CA THR A 5 5.43 -24.30 70.74
C THR A 5 4.69 -24.22 69.41
N VAL A 6 3.51 -24.86 69.32
CA VAL A 6 2.57 -24.79 68.20
C VAL A 6 1.58 -23.65 68.45
N ILE A 7 1.37 -22.75 67.48
CA ILE A 7 0.48 -21.58 67.62
C ILE A 7 -0.96 -21.95 67.22
N PRO A 8 -1.99 -21.64 68.05
CA PRO A 8 -3.41 -21.93 67.80
C PRO A 8 -4.00 -21.29 66.52
N ASP A 9 -5.03 -21.92 65.94
CA ASP A 9 -5.58 -21.58 64.62
C ASP A 9 -6.33 -20.23 64.56
N ASP A 10 -6.96 -19.77 65.66
CA ASP A 10 -7.61 -18.45 65.70
C ASP A 10 -6.62 -17.30 65.46
N ILE A 11 -5.36 -17.49 65.89
CA ILE A 11 -4.27 -16.55 65.64
C ILE A 11 -3.86 -16.57 64.16
N LYS A 12 -4.03 -17.69 63.45
CA LYS A 12 -3.76 -17.76 62.00
C LYS A 12 -4.82 -17.00 61.21
N THR A 13 -6.09 -17.08 61.61
CA THR A 13 -7.20 -16.37 60.96
C THR A 13 -7.09 -14.86 61.15
N LEU A 14 -6.78 -14.40 62.37
CA LEU A 14 -6.50 -12.98 62.65
C LEU A 14 -5.31 -12.46 61.84
N LYS A 15 -4.27 -13.27 61.65
CA LYS A 15 -3.12 -12.89 60.81
C LYS A 15 -3.50 -12.76 59.34
N SER A 16 -4.38 -13.61 58.82
CA SER A 16 -4.89 -13.51 57.46
C SER A 16 -5.69 -12.22 57.25
N ASP A 17 -6.62 -11.92 58.16
CA ASP A 17 -7.51 -10.75 58.01
C ASP A 17 -6.76 -9.43 58.18
N VAL A 18 -5.79 -9.36 59.11
CA VAL A 18 -4.88 -8.21 59.24
C VAL A 18 -4.04 -8.03 57.98
N SER A 19 -3.55 -9.12 57.39
CA SER A 19 -2.77 -9.05 56.14
C SER A 19 -3.61 -8.54 54.97
N LYS A 20 -4.90 -8.88 54.94
CA LYS A 20 -5.82 -8.43 53.89
C LYS A 20 -6.18 -6.95 54.02
N LEU A 21 -6.47 -6.50 55.25
CA LEU A 21 -6.72 -5.08 55.55
C LEU A 21 -5.50 -4.20 55.25
N GLN A 22 -4.28 -4.69 55.49
CA GLN A 22 -3.06 -3.97 55.13
C GLN A 22 -2.90 -3.82 53.61
N ASN A 23 -3.22 -4.86 52.83
CA ASN A 23 -3.19 -4.79 51.36
C ASN A 23 -4.26 -3.85 50.80
N ASP A 24 -5.46 -3.90 51.36
CA ASP A 24 -6.58 -3.05 50.92
C ASP A 24 -6.30 -1.57 51.27
N GLN A 25 -5.78 -1.28 52.47
CA GLN A 25 -5.40 0.08 52.87
C GLN A 25 -4.24 0.63 52.01
N GLY A 26 -3.30 -0.23 51.59
CA GLY A 26 -2.25 0.14 50.65
C GLY A 26 -2.77 0.48 49.25
N SER A 27 -3.86 -0.16 48.81
CA SER A 27 -4.45 0.03 47.48
C SER A 27 -5.34 1.28 47.37
N TYR A 28 -6.01 1.68 48.46
CA TYR A 28 -6.87 2.88 48.50
C TYR A 28 -6.07 4.19 48.66
N ALA A 29 -4.86 4.17 49.24
CA ALA A 29 -4.03 5.36 49.43
C ALA A 29 -3.40 5.91 48.13
N THR A 30 -3.46 5.18 47.02
CA THR A 30 -2.72 5.53 45.79
C THR A 30 -3.53 6.25 44.69
N LYS A 31 -4.80 6.60 44.91
CA LYS A 31 -5.55 7.46 43.97
C LYS A 31 -6.21 8.62 44.71
N SER A 32 -5.40 9.63 45.03
CA SER A 32 -5.87 10.92 45.55
C SER A 32 -5.68 11.97 44.46
N TYR A 33 -6.75 12.38 43.78
CA TYR A 33 -6.73 13.61 42.99
C TYR A 33 -6.79 14.76 44.00
N VAL A 34 -5.68 15.46 44.21
CA VAL A 34 -5.63 16.67 45.04
C VAL A 34 -5.66 17.85 44.07
N ASP A 35 -6.78 18.54 44.00
CA ASP A 35 -6.84 19.82 43.30
C ASP A 35 -6.09 20.84 44.15
N SER A 36 -4.93 21.29 43.66
CA SER A 36 -4.18 22.38 44.31
C SER A 36 -5.03 23.63 44.20
N LYS A 37 -5.49 24.16 45.34
CA LYS A 37 -6.31 25.39 45.45
C LYS A 37 -5.93 26.43 44.39
N ASP A 38 -6.92 26.87 43.61
CA ASP A 38 -6.82 28.03 42.73
C ASP A 38 -6.39 29.26 43.54
N GLU A 39 -5.16 29.74 43.33
CA GLU A 39 -4.81 31.12 43.60
C GLU A 39 -4.92 31.91 42.30
N THR A 40 -5.99 32.69 42.17
CA THR A 40 -6.10 33.70 41.13
C THR A 40 -5.10 34.81 41.43
N VAL A 41 -3.90 34.74 40.86
CA VAL A 41 -2.96 35.86 40.84
C VAL A 41 -3.43 36.80 39.72
N GLY A 42 -3.94 37.97 40.13
CA GLY A 42 -4.76 38.88 39.31
C GLY A 42 -4.28 39.15 37.88
N ASP A 43 -5.25 39.37 36.99
CA ASP A 43 -5.16 39.78 35.58
C ASP A 43 -3.76 39.74 34.96
N TRP A 44 -3.44 38.58 34.37
CA TRP A 44 -2.23 38.33 33.59
C TRP A 44 -2.16 39.23 32.34
N SER A 45 -1.57 40.42 32.47
CA SER A 45 -0.98 41.16 31.35
C SER A 45 0.45 41.57 31.71
N ALA A 46 1.44 41.00 31.02
CA ALA A 46 2.85 41.32 31.22
C ALA A 46 3.37 42.19 30.06
N SER A 47 2.88 43.42 29.96
CA SER A 47 3.48 44.42 29.07
C SER A 47 4.72 44.99 29.77
N TRP A 48 5.91 44.60 29.32
CA TRP A 48 7.16 45.21 29.81
C TRP A 48 7.58 46.34 28.87
N TYR A 49 7.58 47.57 29.39
CA TYR A 49 7.99 48.75 28.65
C TYR A 49 9.42 49.12 29.05
N GLN A 50 10.37 48.90 28.15
CA GLN A 50 11.75 49.33 28.31
C GLN A 50 11.99 50.58 27.46
N GLN A 51 12.26 51.73 28.10
CA GLN A 51 12.46 53.01 27.40
C GLN A 51 13.71 53.05 26.52
N VAL A 52 14.74 52.27 26.86
CA VAL A 52 16.00 52.20 26.11
C VAL A 52 16.35 50.72 25.89
N LEU A 53 16.34 50.28 24.63
CA LEU A 53 16.77 48.92 24.28
C LEU A 53 18.31 48.84 24.30
N PRO A 54 18.89 47.72 24.76
CA PRO A 54 20.32 47.48 24.57
C PRO A 54 20.62 47.44 23.07
N THR A 55 21.83 47.85 22.66
CA THR A 55 22.20 47.88 21.23
C THR A 55 22.56 46.50 20.65
N SER A 56 22.64 45.46 21.50
CA SER A 56 22.91 44.06 21.12
C SER A 56 22.32 43.06 22.14
N GLY A 57 22.16 41.78 21.77
CA GLY A 57 21.72 40.70 22.66
C GLY A 57 20.23 40.31 22.59
N ALA A 58 19.81 39.40 23.49
CA ALA A 58 18.43 38.93 23.59
C ALA A 58 17.67 39.62 24.72
N ILE A 59 16.47 40.08 24.40
CA ILE A 59 15.47 40.45 25.39
C ILE A 59 14.46 39.31 25.52
N PHE A 60 14.09 38.98 26.75
CA PHE A 60 13.03 38.03 27.05
C PHE A 60 11.82 38.78 27.58
N GLY A 61 10.62 38.34 27.21
CA GLY A 61 9.44 38.67 27.96
C GLY A 61 9.48 38.00 29.34
N ARG A 62 8.58 38.39 30.24
CA ARG A 62 8.35 37.61 31.46
C ARG A 62 7.90 36.18 31.10
N LYS A 63 8.40 35.20 31.84
CA LYS A 63 7.97 33.81 31.72
C LYS A 63 6.71 33.58 32.54
N LEU A 64 5.73 32.95 31.93
CA LEU A 64 4.59 32.35 32.65
C LEU A 64 4.99 30.93 32.97
N ARG A 65 5.07 30.54 34.25
CA ARG A 65 5.51 29.21 34.66
C ARG A 65 4.56 28.64 35.71
N SER A 66 4.09 27.43 35.47
CA SER A 66 3.37 26.59 36.43
C SER A 66 4.24 25.40 36.78
N THR A 67 4.30 25.01 38.05
CA THR A 67 5.20 23.97 38.56
C THR A 67 4.51 23.06 39.56
N HIS A 68 4.58 21.75 39.34
CA HIS A 68 4.22 20.69 40.28
C HIS A 68 5.46 20.22 41.04
N ARG A 69 5.34 19.97 42.36
CA ARG A 69 6.46 19.56 43.22
C ARG A 69 6.05 18.48 44.22
N THR A 70 6.88 17.46 44.40
CA THR A 70 6.74 16.41 45.40
C THR A 70 7.91 16.47 46.40
N ALA A 71 7.60 16.56 47.69
CA ALA A 71 8.60 16.62 48.79
C ALA A 71 9.70 17.70 48.61
N GLY A 72 9.36 18.84 48.00
CA GLY A 72 10.29 19.96 47.75
C GLY A 72 11.11 19.82 46.45
N VAL A 73 11.01 18.68 45.79
CA VAL A 73 11.61 18.39 44.48
C VAL A 73 10.60 18.75 43.38
N GLU A 74 11.06 19.28 42.24
CA GLU A 74 10.21 19.66 41.09
C GLU A 74 9.90 18.42 40.24
N ASP A 75 8.60 18.13 40.05
CA ASP A 75 8.16 17.00 39.24
C ASP A 75 7.90 17.44 37.81
N ALA A 76 7.01 18.41 37.58
CA ALA A 76 6.64 18.85 36.23
C ALA A 76 6.50 20.37 36.21
N TYR A 77 6.82 21.03 35.10
CA TYR A 77 6.53 22.45 34.93
C TYR A 77 6.15 22.81 33.50
N CYS A 78 5.15 23.67 33.32
CA CYS A 78 4.86 24.24 32.01
C CYS A 78 5.23 25.72 31.99
N GLU A 79 5.95 26.17 30.95
CA GLU A 79 6.26 27.58 30.76
C GLU A 79 5.98 28.14 29.36
N LEU A 80 5.48 29.38 29.33
CA LEU A 80 5.29 30.20 28.13
C LEU A 80 6.14 31.47 28.21
N TYR A 81 6.96 31.72 27.17
CA TYR A 81 7.76 32.94 27.12
C TYR A 81 8.05 33.46 25.72
N LEU A 82 8.25 34.78 25.63
CA LEU A 82 8.73 35.49 24.44
C LEU A 82 10.23 35.76 24.52
N LYS A 83 10.89 35.78 23.38
CA LYS A 83 12.29 36.20 23.24
C LYS A 83 12.48 36.91 21.92
N LYS A 84 13.23 38.00 21.90
CA LYS A 84 13.60 38.75 20.68
C LYS A 84 15.08 39.10 20.71
N TRP A 85 15.77 38.94 19.59
CA TRP A 85 17.12 39.46 19.39
C TRP A 85 17.09 40.87 18.81
N ILE A 86 17.93 41.77 19.30
CA ILE A 86 17.90 43.20 18.93
C ILE A 86 18.69 43.50 17.65
N ASP A 87 19.72 42.71 17.37
CA ASP A 87 20.73 42.93 16.33
C ASP A 87 20.46 42.15 15.02
N SER A 88 19.36 41.40 14.91
CA SER A 88 19.04 40.58 13.73
C SER A 88 17.58 40.73 13.27
N PRO A 89 17.29 41.03 11.99
CA PRO A 89 15.92 41.09 11.45
C PRO A 89 15.21 39.72 11.58
N GLY A 90 13.95 39.71 12.03
CA GLY A 90 13.11 38.51 11.99
C GLY A 90 13.37 37.44 13.06
N ASN A 91 13.86 37.81 14.25
CA ASN A 91 14.32 36.83 15.25
C ASN A 91 13.57 36.95 16.59
N ALA A 92 12.24 36.94 16.51
CA ALA A 92 11.35 36.81 17.66
C ALA A 92 10.83 35.36 17.75
N MET A 93 10.75 34.83 18.98
CA MET A 93 10.17 33.53 19.26
C MET A 93 9.20 33.58 20.44
N ALA A 94 8.14 32.79 20.36
CA ALA A 94 7.30 32.39 21.47
C ALA A 94 7.46 30.88 21.70
N ARG A 95 7.68 30.44 22.94
CA ARG A 95 7.81 29.03 23.30
C ARG A 95 6.76 28.62 24.32
N LEU A 96 6.08 27.51 24.07
CA LEU A 96 5.38 26.70 25.08
C LEU A 96 6.29 25.53 25.47
N ASN A 97 6.46 25.23 26.75
CA ASN A 97 7.41 24.22 27.23
C ASN A 97 6.84 23.47 28.43
N LEU A 98 6.37 22.24 28.26
CA LEU A 98 6.00 21.35 29.35
C LEU A 98 7.20 20.45 29.69
N ASN A 99 7.60 20.44 30.94
CA ASN A 99 8.54 19.52 31.52
C ASN A 99 7.76 18.56 32.44
N ASP A 100 8.00 17.26 32.34
CA ASP A 100 7.37 16.25 33.19
C ASP A 100 8.43 15.24 33.63
N ASN A 101 8.73 15.24 34.92
CA ASN A 101 9.77 14.48 35.62
C ASN A 101 11.12 14.45 34.89
N GLY A 102 11.53 15.60 34.33
CA GLY A 102 12.75 15.76 33.54
C GLY A 102 12.60 15.64 32.02
N GLU A 103 11.50 15.08 31.49
CA GLU A 103 11.20 15.07 30.04
C GLU A 103 10.64 16.42 29.58
N ASN A 104 10.98 16.91 28.39
CA ASN A 104 10.57 18.24 27.92
C ASN A 104 9.84 18.19 26.56
N ILE A 105 8.69 18.84 26.49
CA ILE A 105 7.75 18.95 25.37
C ILE A 105 7.60 20.43 25.04
N CYS A 106 8.13 20.89 23.91
CA CYS A 106 8.06 22.31 23.57
C CYS A 106 7.58 22.61 22.14
N TRP A 107 6.80 23.69 22.02
CA TRP A 107 6.31 24.25 20.75
C TRP A 107 6.87 25.65 20.56
N ASP A 108 7.61 25.85 19.47
CA ASP A 108 8.28 27.11 19.14
C ASP A 108 7.65 27.79 17.92
N PHE A 109 7.22 29.04 18.12
CA PHE A 109 6.73 29.93 17.07
C PHE A 109 7.77 31.00 16.78
N THR A 110 8.42 30.94 15.63
CA THR A 110 9.45 31.90 15.21
C THR A 110 9.14 32.51 13.85
N ASN A 111 9.46 33.78 13.68
CA ASN A 111 9.28 34.51 12.42
C ASN A 111 10.47 34.40 11.45
N LEU A 112 11.52 33.66 11.83
CA LEU A 112 12.71 33.49 10.98
C LEU A 112 12.47 32.44 9.88
N TYR A 113 11.63 31.41 10.12
CA TYR A 113 11.43 30.25 9.21
C TYR A 113 10.03 29.59 9.23
N GLY A 114 9.02 30.17 9.90
CA GLY A 114 7.75 29.47 10.18
C GLY A 114 7.87 28.46 11.35
N GLY A 115 6.82 28.29 12.16
CA GLY A 115 6.87 27.53 13.44
C GLY A 115 7.24 26.02 13.33
N THR A 116 7.80 25.41 14.39
CA THR A 116 8.24 23.99 14.49
C THR A 116 7.76 23.33 15.82
N MET A 117 7.35 22.03 15.82
CA MET A 117 6.56 21.37 16.89
C MET A 117 6.98 19.88 17.21
N ILE A 118 6.98 19.47 18.51
CA ILE A 118 7.45 18.16 19.10
C ILE A 118 6.43 17.58 20.15
N PHE A 119 6.25 16.24 20.27
CA PHE A 119 5.15 15.55 21.04
C PHE A 119 5.53 14.24 21.78
N PRO A 120 5.57 14.23 23.12
CA PRO A 120 5.56 12.99 23.94
C PRO A 120 4.17 12.53 24.40
N GLY A 121 3.97 11.21 24.47
CA GLY A 121 2.71 10.53 24.75
C GLY A 121 2.33 9.50 23.67
N THR A 122 1.21 8.76 23.83
CA THR A 122 0.73 7.77 22.83
C THR A 122 0.20 8.41 21.53
N SER A 123 0.23 9.74 21.40
CA SER A 123 -0.27 10.53 20.26
C SER A 123 0.42 11.90 20.13
N GLY A 124 0.65 12.40 18.90
CA GLY A 124 1.26 13.71 18.60
C GLY A 124 1.88 13.84 17.17
N TYR A 125 2.52 14.97 16.81
CA TYR A 125 3.21 15.20 15.51
C TYR A 125 4.72 15.62 15.55
N LEU A 126 5.65 14.74 15.20
CA LEU A 126 7.10 15.05 15.28
C LEU A 126 7.67 15.61 13.96
N LYS A 127 8.41 16.73 14.06
CA LYS A 127 9.36 17.21 13.04
C LYS A 127 10.79 16.75 13.41
N MET A 128 11.50 16.09 12.49
CA MET A 128 12.93 15.76 12.59
C MET A 128 13.66 16.27 11.35
N GLY A 129 14.31 17.44 11.44
CA GLY A 129 14.98 18.05 10.29
C GLY A 129 14.00 18.27 9.12
N ASN A 130 14.27 17.63 7.98
CA ASN A 130 13.49 17.81 6.75
C ASN A 130 12.24 16.91 6.63
N CYS A 131 11.71 16.27 7.69
CA CYS A 131 10.42 15.55 7.63
C CYS A 131 9.55 15.68 8.91
N LEU A 132 8.22 15.82 8.73
CA LEU A 132 7.13 16.03 9.73
C LEU A 132 5.99 15.01 9.52
N MET A 133 5.48 14.34 10.56
CA MET A 133 4.32 13.40 10.47
C MET A 133 3.39 13.44 11.71
N SER A 134 2.06 13.46 11.51
CA SER A 134 0.97 13.53 12.53
C SER A 134 0.04 12.30 12.48
N TYR A 135 -0.54 11.84 13.62
CA TYR A 135 -1.55 10.75 13.67
C TYR A 135 -2.65 10.92 14.76
N GLY A 136 -3.88 10.43 14.48
CA GLY A 136 -5.10 10.60 15.31
C GLY A 136 -5.91 9.30 15.59
N VAL A 137 -6.98 9.39 16.41
CA VAL A 137 -7.75 8.24 16.94
C VAL A 137 -8.50 7.45 15.85
N ARG A 138 -8.58 6.13 16.03
CA ARG A 138 -9.23 5.13 15.13
C ARG A 138 -10.59 5.63 14.59
N GLY A 139 -10.64 6.01 13.31
CA GLY A 139 -11.86 6.47 12.61
C GLY A 139 -11.73 7.76 11.79
N SER A 140 -10.66 8.55 11.97
CA SER A 140 -10.37 9.75 11.14
C SER A 140 -8.92 9.70 10.64
N ASN A 141 -8.71 9.99 9.34
CA ASN A 141 -7.41 9.79 8.68
C ASN A 141 -6.36 10.80 9.17
N ALA A 142 -5.21 10.27 9.56
CA ALA A 142 -3.96 11.00 9.72
C ALA A 142 -3.38 11.33 8.33
N LEU A 143 -3.35 12.61 7.95
CA LEU A 143 -2.95 13.05 6.61
C LEU A 143 -1.59 13.74 6.64
N ILE A 144 -0.68 13.30 5.76
CA ILE A 144 0.53 14.04 5.38
C ILE A 144 0.22 14.65 4.02
N LYS A 145 0.02 15.97 3.97
CA LYS A 145 -0.40 16.70 2.76
C LYS A 145 0.80 17.36 2.06
N PHE A 146 0.83 17.26 0.74
CA PHE A 146 1.82 17.89 -0.16
C PHE A 146 1.07 18.81 -1.13
N ASP A 147 1.50 20.07 -1.33
CA ASP A 147 0.81 21.04 -2.20
C ASP A 147 1.66 21.43 -3.43
N ASN A 148 1.00 21.50 -4.61
CA ASN A 148 1.39 22.04 -5.94
C ASN A 148 2.75 21.64 -6.57
N THR A 149 3.77 21.29 -5.79
CA THR A 149 5.09 20.76 -6.20
C THR A 149 5.79 19.98 -5.08
N ASP A 150 5.20 19.89 -3.88
CA ASP A 150 5.83 19.30 -2.71
C ASP A 150 6.04 17.79 -2.88
N THR A 151 7.10 17.29 -2.25
CA THR A 151 7.45 15.87 -2.32
C THR A 151 7.79 15.29 -0.96
N LEU A 152 7.40 14.03 -0.74
CA LEU A 152 8.04 13.18 0.26
C LEU A 152 9.22 12.49 -0.38
N GLN A 153 10.41 12.65 0.17
CA GLN A 153 11.59 11.92 -0.27
C GLN A 153 12.12 11.03 0.85
N ILE A 154 12.22 9.73 0.57
CA ILE A 154 12.92 8.76 1.41
C ILE A 154 14.25 8.48 0.74
N LYS A 155 15.35 8.76 1.45
CA LYS A 155 16.70 8.68 0.91
C LYS A 155 17.65 8.01 1.91
N TYR A 156 18.53 7.14 1.40
CA TYR A 156 19.73 6.75 2.13
C TYR A 156 20.80 7.85 1.99
N ALA A 157 21.27 8.40 3.10
CA ALA A 157 22.05 9.66 3.15
C ALA A 157 23.28 9.69 2.21
N ASN A 158 23.92 8.54 1.99
CA ASN A 158 25.17 8.44 1.22
C ASN A 158 24.99 7.81 -0.18
N HIS A 159 23.77 7.77 -0.71
CA HIS A 159 23.48 7.25 -2.05
C HIS A 159 22.77 8.31 -2.92
N GLY A 160 22.99 8.29 -4.23
CA GLY A 160 22.42 9.30 -5.15
C GLY A 160 20.89 9.17 -5.34
N SER A 161 20.33 7.99 -5.10
CA SER A 161 18.92 7.69 -5.39
C SER A 161 17.97 8.09 -4.26
N THR A 162 16.77 8.51 -4.61
CA THR A 162 15.65 8.77 -3.70
C THR A 162 14.43 7.95 -4.11
N MET A 163 13.59 7.58 -3.14
CA MET A 163 12.21 7.22 -3.39
C MET A 163 11.36 8.48 -3.16
N THR A 164 10.69 8.95 -4.21
CA THR A 164 9.98 10.24 -4.20
C THR A 164 8.48 10.03 -4.45
N LEU A 165 7.64 10.54 -3.56
CA LEU A 165 6.20 10.70 -3.78
C LEU A 165 5.94 12.20 -4.01
N ASN A 166 5.31 12.56 -5.13
CA ASN A 166 5.06 13.93 -5.55
C ASN A 166 3.61 14.06 -6.02
N THR A 167 2.98 15.20 -5.75
CA THR A 167 1.75 15.62 -6.44
C THR A 167 1.96 16.95 -7.18
N GLN A 168 1.46 17.02 -8.42
CA GLN A 168 1.47 18.25 -9.22
C GLN A 168 0.09 18.91 -9.15
N GLY A 169 0.03 20.24 -9.02
CA GLY A 169 -1.25 20.95 -8.96
C GLY A 169 -2.11 20.85 -10.24
N THR A 170 -1.55 20.35 -11.34
CA THR A 170 -2.27 20.08 -12.60
C THR A 170 -2.84 18.67 -12.68
N ALA A 171 -2.67 17.82 -11.65
CA ALA A 171 -3.28 16.50 -11.62
C ALA A 171 -4.82 16.61 -11.63
N TYR A 172 -5.47 15.92 -12.56
CA TYR A 172 -6.93 15.98 -12.74
C TYR A 172 -7.71 15.24 -11.65
N SER A 173 -7.13 14.15 -11.11
CA SER A 173 -7.72 13.31 -10.07
C SER A 173 -6.61 12.83 -9.13
N GLY A 174 -6.94 12.62 -7.86
CA GLY A 174 -6.02 12.00 -6.91
C GLY A 174 -5.91 10.48 -7.12
N VAL A 175 -4.90 9.90 -6.49
CA VAL A 175 -4.62 8.47 -6.53
C VAL A 175 -4.30 8.00 -5.12
N SER A 176 -4.85 6.85 -4.76
CA SER A 176 -4.60 6.18 -3.50
C SER A 176 -3.88 4.85 -3.72
N THR A 177 -2.93 4.54 -2.84
CA THR A 177 -2.38 3.19 -2.70
C THR A 177 -3.00 2.50 -1.49
N LEU A 178 -3.50 1.28 -1.68
CA LEU A 178 -4.22 0.54 -0.66
C LEU A 178 -3.62 -0.85 -0.48
N LEU A 179 -3.59 -1.29 0.78
CA LEU A 179 -3.39 -2.67 1.14
C LEU A 179 -4.66 -3.15 1.84
N TRP A 180 -5.36 -4.09 1.22
CA TRP A 180 -6.62 -4.62 1.74
C TRP A 180 -6.77 -6.10 1.41
N GLY A 181 -7.76 -6.78 2.00
CA GLY A 181 -8.00 -8.20 1.74
C GLY A 181 -9.01 -8.84 2.68
N ASN A 182 -9.41 -10.06 2.35
CA ASN A 182 -10.30 -10.92 3.13
C ASN A 182 -9.94 -12.42 2.89
N SER A 183 -10.71 -13.36 3.43
CA SER A 183 -10.42 -14.80 3.28
C SER A 183 -10.40 -15.29 1.82
N SER A 184 -11.20 -14.69 0.94
CA SER A 184 -11.27 -15.04 -0.48
C SER A 184 -10.22 -14.32 -1.32
N ARG A 185 -9.73 -13.17 -0.83
CA ARG A 185 -8.67 -12.36 -1.47
C ARG A 185 -7.65 -11.93 -0.42
N PRO A 186 -6.72 -12.83 -0.04
CA PRO A 186 -5.87 -12.67 1.14
C PRO A 186 -5.07 -11.37 1.19
N VAL A 187 -4.49 -10.96 0.06
CA VAL A 187 -3.64 -9.78 -0.03
C VAL A 187 -3.89 -9.11 -1.38
N VAL A 188 -4.34 -7.86 -1.36
CA VAL A 188 -4.50 -7.01 -2.54
C VAL A 188 -3.72 -5.72 -2.29
N TYR A 189 -2.71 -5.48 -3.12
CA TYR A 189 -2.02 -4.20 -3.22
C TYR A 189 -2.54 -3.47 -4.45
N GLU A 190 -3.19 -2.33 -4.24
CA GLU A 190 -3.96 -1.64 -5.26
C GLU A 190 -3.54 -0.18 -5.39
N ILE A 191 -3.55 0.28 -6.64
CA ILE A 191 -3.55 1.70 -6.99
C ILE A 191 -4.91 2.03 -7.58
N ARG A 192 -5.64 2.98 -6.99
CA ARG A 192 -6.96 3.44 -7.45
C ARG A 192 -6.99 4.94 -7.60
N ASP A 193 -7.85 5.43 -8.48
CA ASP A 193 -8.15 6.86 -8.55
C ASP A 193 -9.18 7.26 -7.48
N ASP A 194 -9.30 8.56 -7.23
CA ASP A 194 -10.31 9.10 -6.31
C ASP A 194 -11.75 8.91 -6.83
N GLY A 195 -11.92 8.58 -8.12
CA GLY A 195 -13.19 8.14 -8.72
C GLY A 195 -13.63 6.75 -8.27
N GLY A 196 -12.77 6.04 -7.56
CA GLY A 196 -13.05 4.75 -6.95
C GLY A 196 -12.67 3.54 -7.81
N LEU A 197 -12.16 3.75 -9.03
CA LEU A 197 -11.77 2.67 -9.93
C LEU A 197 -10.30 2.32 -9.72
N PHE A 198 -9.98 1.02 -9.72
CA PHE A 198 -8.59 0.59 -9.69
C PHE A 198 -7.92 0.91 -11.04
N LEU A 199 -6.66 1.32 -11.00
CA LEU A 199 -5.79 1.39 -12.18
C LEU A 199 -5.14 0.03 -12.40
N PHE A 200 -4.51 -0.50 -11.36
CA PHE A 200 -3.99 -1.86 -11.33
C PHE A 200 -3.93 -2.36 -9.89
N TYR A 201 -3.95 -3.67 -9.73
CA TYR A 201 -3.68 -4.30 -8.44
C TYR A 201 -2.88 -5.59 -8.62
N ALA A 202 -2.00 -5.86 -7.66
CA ALA A 202 -1.37 -7.16 -7.49
C ALA A 202 -2.06 -7.90 -6.35
N GLN A 203 -2.37 -9.17 -6.56
CA GLN A 203 -3.09 -9.98 -5.59
C GLN A 203 -2.39 -11.33 -5.38
N ARG A 204 -2.41 -11.79 -4.14
CA ARG A 204 -2.18 -13.19 -3.80
C ARG A 204 -3.51 -13.91 -3.61
N ASN A 205 -3.71 -15.00 -4.33
CA ASN A 205 -4.90 -15.84 -4.25
C ASN A 205 -4.85 -16.79 -3.03
N PRO A 206 -6.00 -17.39 -2.62
CA PRO A 206 -6.04 -18.36 -1.52
C PRO A 206 -5.09 -19.56 -1.71
N ASP A 207 -4.92 -20.02 -2.96
CA ASP A 207 -4.04 -21.11 -3.38
C ASP A 207 -2.54 -20.73 -3.44
N LYS A 208 -2.20 -19.51 -2.99
CA LYS A 208 -0.84 -18.94 -3.01
C LYS A 208 -0.31 -18.60 -4.41
N THR A 209 -1.15 -18.59 -5.43
CA THR A 209 -0.79 -17.99 -6.73
C THR A 209 -0.86 -16.46 -6.67
N TYR A 210 -0.24 -15.80 -7.64
CA TYR A 210 -0.19 -14.35 -7.74
C TYR A 210 -0.73 -13.89 -9.09
N GLN A 211 -1.41 -12.75 -9.10
CA GLN A 211 -1.91 -12.13 -10.31
C GLN A 211 -1.67 -10.62 -10.28
N LEU A 212 -1.49 -10.05 -11.47
CA LEU A 212 -1.53 -8.61 -11.73
C LEU A 212 -2.71 -8.34 -12.64
N GLU A 213 -3.62 -7.48 -12.22
CA GLU A 213 -4.74 -7.05 -13.05
C GLU A 213 -4.64 -5.55 -13.32
N ILE A 214 -4.89 -5.17 -14.56
CA ILE A 214 -4.81 -3.79 -15.06
C ILE A 214 -6.17 -3.42 -15.63
N ASN A 215 -6.73 -2.30 -15.16
CA ASN A 215 -7.98 -1.78 -15.65
C ASN A 215 -7.75 -0.98 -16.95
N GLY A 216 -7.63 -1.71 -18.06
CA GLY A 216 -7.46 -1.12 -19.38
C GLY A 216 -6.36 -1.79 -20.20
N PRO A 217 -6.03 -1.22 -21.38
CA PRO A 217 -5.02 -1.78 -22.26
C PRO A 217 -3.61 -1.61 -21.68
N CYS A 218 -2.83 -2.70 -21.66
CA CYS A 218 -1.39 -2.67 -21.36
C CYS A 218 -0.58 -2.60 -22.66
N LYS A 219 0.33 -1.63 -22.77
CA LYS A 219 1.28 -1.51 -23.90
C LYS A 219 2.67 -1.81 -23.39
N ALA A 220 3.36 -2.76 -24.01
CA ALA A 220 4.73 -3.13 -23.69
C ALA A 220 5.56 -3.23 -24.96
N THR A 221 6.88 -3.08 -24.82
CA THR A 221 7.83 -3.37 -25.90
C THR A 221 7.92 -4.88 -26.17
N SER A 222 7.87 -5.71 -25.12
CA SER A 222 7.78 -7.17 -25.22
C SER A 222 6.97 -7.77 -24.06
N PHE A 223 6.39 -8.94 -24.32
CA PHE A 223 5.88 -9.87 -23.31
C PHE A 223 6.54 -11.22 -23.56
N ASP A 224 7.57 -11.53 -22.79
CA ASP A 224 8.35 -12.76 -22.96
C ASP A 224 7.81 -13.86 -22.04
N GLN A 225 7.32 -14.95 -22.62
CA GLN A 225 6.84 -16.11 -21.86
C GLN A 225 8.00 -17.07 -21.56
N VAL A 226 8.17 -17.46 -20.29
CA VAL A 226 9.11 -18.51 -19.91
C VAL A 226 8.69 -19.83 -20.57
N SER A 227 9.56 -20.37 -21.42
CA SER A 227 9.22 -21.50 -22.31
C SER A 227 10.31 -22.58 -22.35
N ASP A 228 11.19 -22.60 -21.35
CA ASP A 228 12.26 -23.59 -21.23
C ASP A 228 11.70 -25.02 -21.13
N ARG A 229 12.40 -25.99 -21.73
CA ARG A 229 12.02 -27.41 -21.69
C ARG A 229 12.07 -27.96 -20.27
N ASP A 230 13.02 -27.52 -19.46
CA ASP A 230 13.23 -28.03 -18.09
C ASP A 230 12.12 -27.58 -17.13
N LEU A 231 11.32 -26.59 -17.54
CA LEU A 231 10.18 -26.07 -16.80
C LEU A 231 8.84 -26.64 -17.29
N LYS A 232 8.86 -27.66 -18.15
CA LYS A 232 7.68 -28.27 -18.77
C LYS A 232 7.64 -29.77 -18.50
N GLU A 233 6.43 -30.27 -18.28
CA GLU A 233 6.15 -31.70 -18.15
C GLU A 233 5.02 -32.10 -19.12
N ASN A 234 4.87 -33.40 -19.38
CA ASN A 234 3.80 -33.95 -20.24
C ASN A 234 3.72 -33.29 -21.62
N ILE A 235 4.87 -32.98 -22.23
CA ILE A 235 4.95 -32.31 -23.53
C ILE A 235 4.40 -33.24 -24.62
N GLN A 236 3.28 -32.84 -25.22
CA GLN A 236 2.67 -33.51 -26.38
C GLN A 236 2.63 -32.56 -27.58
N VAL A 237 2.76 -33.12 -28.78
CA VAL A 237 2.50 -32.37 -30.01
C VAL A 237 0.99 -32.15 -30.13
N ILE A 238 0.58 -30.95 -30.55
CA ILE A 238 -0.83 -30.68 -30.90
C ILE A 238 -1.19 -31.52 -32.12
N ASP A 239 -2.09 -32.47 -31.94
CA ASP A 239 -2.57 -33.39 -32.97
C ASP A 239 -3.84 -32.87 -33.65
N ASN A 240 -4.10 -33.35 -34.87
CA ASN A 240 -5.30 -33.00 -35.65
C ASN A 240 -5.49 -31.48 -35.75
N ALA A 241 -4.39 -30.72 -35.83
CA ALA A 241 -4.39 -29.27 -35.77
C ALA A 241 -5.23 -28.64 -36.88
N THR A 242 -5.18 -29.22 -38.09
CA THR A 242 -5.98 -28.80 -39.25
C THR A 242 -7.49 -29.06 -39.08
N GLU A 243 -7.89 -29.96 -38.19
CA GLU A 243 -9.29 -30.17 -37.81
C GLU A 243 -9.68 -29.23 -36.65
N ARG A 244 -8.84 -29.14 -35.62
CA ARG A 244 -9.03 -28.27 -34.46
C ARG A 244 -9.20 -26.80 -34.85
N ILE A 245 -8.38 -26.29 -35.77
CA ILE A 245 -8.49 -24.89 -36.24
C ILE A 245 -9.83 -24.59 -36.91
N ARG A 246 -10.55 -25.59 -37.45
CA ARG A 246 -11.87 -25.42 -38.07
C ARG A 246 -13.00 -25.28 -37.05
N LEU A 247 -12.72 -25.56 -35.77
CA LEU A 247 -13.67 -25.37 -34.68
C LEU A 247 -13.75 -23.92 -34.20
N MET A 248 -12.88 -23.03 -34.71
CA MET A 248 -12.90 -21.60 -34.39
C MET A 248 -12.68 -20.73 -35.62
N ASN A 249 -13.19 -19.49 -35.57
CA ASN A 249 -13.04 -18.53 -36.65
C ASN A 249 -12.33 -17.24 -36.19
N GLY A 250 -11.76 -16.54 -37.17
CA GLY A 250 -11.31 -15.15 -37.00
C GLY A 250 -12.47 -14.19 -37.23
N TYR A 251 -12.64 -13.25 -36.30
CA TYR A 251 -13.71 -12.26 -36.33
C TYR A 251 -13.17 -10.85 -36.25
N THR A 252 -13.83 -9.92 -36.95
CA THR A 252 -13.81 -8.50 -36.58
C THR A 252 -15.03 -8.18 -35.73
N TYR A 253 -14.86 -7.45 -34.64
CA TYR A 253 -15.95 -7.11 -33.73
C TYR A 253 -15.75 -5.73 -33.10
N ARG A 254 -16.78 -5.17 -32.46
CA ARG A 254 -16.65 -3.98 -31.62
C ARG A 254 -16.70 -4.40 -30.16
N LEU A 255 -15.73 -3.95 -29.36
CA LEU A 255 -15.80 -4.18 -27.92
C LEU A 255 -16.91 -3.33 -27.31
N LYS A 256 -17.82 -3.96 -26.57
CA LYS A 256 -18.93 -3.25 -25.90
C LYS A 256 -18.45 -2.16 -24.94
N SER A 257 -17.25 -2.30 -24.37
CA SER A 257 -16.70 -1.37 -23.39
C SER A 257 -16.31 0.00 -23.97
N ASN A 258 -15.86 0.06 -25.23
CA ASN A 258 -15.37 1.30 -25.84
C ASN A 258 -15.92 1.56 -27.26
N GLY A 259 -16.68 0.62 -27.83
CA GLY A 259 -17.26 0.72 -29.17
C GLY A 259 -16.27 0.64 -30.34
N MET A 260 -14.97 0.48 -30.05
CA MET A 260 -13.91 0.49 -31.06
C MET A 260 -13.83 -0.85 -31.80
N PRO A 261 -13.42 -0.87 -33.08
CA PRO A 261 -13.24 -2.10 -33.84
C PRO A 261 -11.98 -2.85 -33.40
N TYR A 262 -12.08 -4.17 -33.33
CA TYR A 262 -11.02 -5.13 -33.00
C TYR A 262 -11.11 -6.34 -33.93
N ALA A 263 -10.05 -7.15 -33.93
CA ALA A 263 -10.03 -8.46 -34.56
C ALA A 263 -9.47 -9.51 -33.58
N GLY A 264 -9.94 -10.74 -33.68
CA GLY A 264 -9.54 -11.82 -32.80
C GLY A 264 -10.40 -13.07 -32.95
N VAL A 265 -10.35 -13.94 -31.95
CA VAL A 265 -11.16 -15.16 -31.86
C VAL A 265 -12.18 -15.07 -30.71
N ILE A 266 -13.20 -15.92 -30.73
CA ILE A 266 -14.15 -16.05 -29.62
C ILE A 266 -13.66 -17.15 -28.67
N ALA A 267 -13.55 -16.82 -27.37
CA ALA A 267 -12.98 -17.72 -26.38
C ALA A 267 -13.72 -19.06 -26.24
N GLN A 268 -15.04 -19.07 -26.42
CA GLN A 268 -15.85 -20.29 -26.38
C GLN A 268 -15.57 -21.23 -27.57
N GLU A 269 -15.23 -20.70 -28.73
CA GLU A 269 -14.79 -21.52 -29.87
C GLU A 269 -13.36 -22.01 -29.66
N ALA A 270 -12.48 -21.13 -29.16
CA ALA A 270 -11.13 -21.50 -28.77
C ALA A 270 -11.12 -22.61 -27.70
N LEU A 271 -12.12 -22.65 -26.81
CA LEU A 271 -12.26 -23.72 -25.80
C LEU A 271 -12.48 -25.09 -26.44
N ASN A 272 -13.15 -25.14 -27.60
CA ASN A 272 -13.33 -26.39 -28.36
C ASN A 272 -12.11 -26.73 -29.21
N ALA A 273 -11.42 -25.72 -29.75
CA ALA A 273 -10.28 -25.88 -30.66
C ALA A 273 -8.95 -26.18 -29.93
N ILE A 274 -8.64 -25.38 -28.90
CA ILE A 274 -7.42 -25.43 -28.10
C ILE A 274 -7.72 -24.99 -26.66
N PRO A 275 -8.33 -25.87 -25.85
CA PRO A 275 -8.78 -25.54 -24.50
C PRO A 275 -7.65 -25.00 -23.60
N GLU A 276 -6.41 -25.43 -23.83
CA GLU A 276 -5.22 -25.02 -23.09
C GLU A 276 -4.90 -23.52 -23.24
N SER A 277 -5.44 -22.86 -24.28
CA SER A 277 -5.28 -21.42 -24.50
C SER A 277 -6.39 -20.58 -23.87
N VAL A 278 -7.38 -21.20 -23.20
CA VAL A 278 -8.52 -20.48 -22.65
C VAL A 278 -8.39 -20.35 -21.13
N GLY A 279 -8.28 -19.11 -20.68
CA GLY A 279 -8.32 -18.75 -19.27
C GLY A 279 -9.68 -18.18 -18.89
N SER A 280 -9.77 -17.65 -17.67
CA SER A 280 -10.91 -16.87 -17.24
C SER A 280 -10.48 -15.67 -16.41
N THR A 281 -11.24 -14.60 -16.52
CA THR A 281 -11.14 -13.43 -15.65
C THR A 281 -12.48 -13.20 -14.95
N ILE A 282 -12.44 -12.53 -13.79
CA ILE A 282 -13.64 -12.10 -13.07
C ILE A 282 -13.79 -10.61 -13.33
N LYS A 283 -14.97 -10.20 -13.81
CA LYS A 283 -15.30 -8.80 -14.01
C LYS A 283 -16.33 -8.37 -12.99
N TYR A 284 -16.00 -7.39 -12.18
CA TYR A 284 -16.92 -6.76 -11.24
C TYR A 284 -17.70 -5.64 -11.92
N LYS A 285 -18.84 -5.27 -11.34
CA LYS A 285 -19.68 -4.19 -11.89
C LYS A 285 -18.87 -2.90 -11.96
N SER A 286 -19.07 -2.14 -13.05
CA SER A 286 -18.55 -0.79 -13.25
C SER A 286 -17.07 -0.54 -12.87
N GLY A 287 -16.15 -1.46 -13.17
CA GLY A 287 -14.71 -1.25 -12.96
C GLY A 287 -14.24 -1.28 -11.50
N ASP A 288 -15.11 -1.75 -10.60
CA ASP A 288 -14.76 -2.05 -9.23
C ASP A 288 -13.76 -3.22 -9.18
N ASN A 289 -13.04 -3.31 -8.08
CA ASN A 289 -12.17 -4.43 -7.78
C ASN A 289 -12.93 -5.56 -7.06
N GLY A 290 -14.17 -5.37 -6.58
CA GLY A 290 -14.90 -6.36 -5.78
C GLY A 290 -14.56 -6.32 -4.28
N SER A 291 -14.26 -5.13 -3.76
CA SER A 291 -13.85 -4.88 -2.37
C SER A 291 -14.98 -5.09 -1.36
N ASP A 292 -16.25 -4.92 -1.76
CA ASP A 292 -17.42 -4.99 -0.89
C ASP A 292 -18.13 -6.36 -0.88
N GLY A 293 -17.39 -7.44 -1.20
CA GLY A 293 -17.98 -8.79 -1.23
C GLY A 293 -18.95 -9.01 -2.38
N GLU A 294 -18.91 -8.15 -3.40
CA GLU A 294 -19.70 -8.33 -4.62
C GLU A 294 -19.27 -9.59 -5.38
N GLU A 295 -20.25 -10.34 -5.86
CA GLU A 295 -20.02 -11.43 -6.81
C GLU A 295 -19.69 -10.85 -8.19
N GLY A 296 -18.46 -11.07 -8.66
CA GLY A 296 -18.07 -10.75 -10.01
C GLY A 296 -18.54 -11.80 -11.00
N GLU A 297 -18.77 -11.39 -12.25
CA GLU A 297 -19.14 -12.28 -13.34
C GLU A 297 -17.88 -12.87 -13.99
N ARG A 298 -17.89 -14.19 -14.24
CA ARG A 298 -16.77 -14.86 -14.92
C ARG A 298 -16.88 -14.67 -16.44
N TYR A 299 -15.78 -14.25 -17.05
CA TYR A 299 -15.60 -14.17 -18.50
C TYR A 299 -14.40 -15.02 -18.92
N TYR A 300 -14.44 -15.59 -20.12
CA TYR A 300 -13.30 -16.32 -20.68
C TYR A 300 -12.29 -15.37 -21.32
N THR A 301 -11.01 -15.74 -21.23
CA THR A 301 -9.88 -15.05 -21.88
C THR A 301 -9.17 -16.00 -22.81
N VAL A 302 -8.40 -15.47 -23.77
CA VAL A 302 -7.61 -16.28 -24.71
C VAL A 302 -6.15 -15.85 -24.62
N ASP A 303 -5.26 -16.81 -24.36
CA ASP A 303 -3.82 -16.67 -24.59
C ASP A 303 -3.51 -16.91 -26.07
N TYR A 304 -3.29 -15.83 -26.81
CA TYR A 304 -2.96 -15.89 -28.23
C TYR A 304 -1.62 -16.59 -28.53
N SER A 305 -0.77 -16.78 -27.53
CA SER A 305 0.49 -17.54 -27.67
C SER A 305 0.21 -19.04 -27.86
N GLY A 306 -0.77 -19.58 -27.13
CA GLY A 306 -1.24 -20.94 -27.34
C GLY A 306 -1.93 -21.12 -28.70
N VAL A 307 -2.73 -20.12 -29.14
CA VAL A 307 -3.30 -20.08 -30.50
C VAL A 307 -2.20 -20.10 -31.56
N THR A 308 -1.10 -19.38 -31.34
CA THR A 308 0.06 -19.41 -32.24
C THR A 308 0.70 -20.81 -32.29
N GLY A 309 0.79 -21.50 -31.15
CA GLY A 309 1.19 -22.90 -31.10
C GLY A 309 0.34 -23.82 -31.98
N LEU A 310 -0.99 -23.66 -31.96
CA LEU A 310 -1.90 -24.38 -32.86
C LEU A 310 -1.61 -24.04 -34.33
N LEU A 311 -1.46 -22.75 -34.66
CA LEU A 311 -1.18 -22.31 -36.03
C LEU A 311 0.14 -22.88 -36.57
N VAL A 312 1.17 -23.01 -35.72
CA VAL A 312 2.42 -23.69 -36.08
C VAL A 312 2.16 -25.14 -36.51
N GLN A 313 1.32 -25.88 -35.77
CA GLN A 313 1.00 -27.25 -36.20
C GLN A 313 0.05 -27.34 -37.39
N VAL A 314 -0.88 -26.40 -37.55
CA VAL A 314 -1.69 -26.29 -38.77
C VAL A 314 -0.78 -26.14 -39.99
N ALA A 315 0.26 -25.29 -39.90
CA ALA A 315 1.20 -25.08 -40.99
C ALA A 315 1.98 -26.36 -41.32
N ARG A 316 2.48 -27.07 -40.30
CA ARG A 316 3.21 -28.33 -40.48
C ARG A 316 2.35 -29.44 -41.06
N GLU A 317 1.17 -29.70 -40.49
CA GLU A 317 0.25 -30.71 -41.03
C GLU A 317 -0.21 -30.37 -42.46
N SER A 318 -0.37 -29.08 -42.77
CA SER A 318 -0.71 -28.65 -44.14
C SER A 318 0.46 -28.89 -45.10
N ASP A 319 1.68 -28.60 -44.68
CA ASP A 319 2.91 -28.82 -45.46
C ASP A 319 3.14 -30.32 -45.74
N ASP A 320 2.94 -31.17 -44.72
CA ASP A 320 3.01 -32.63 -44.86
C ASP A 320 1.98 -33.14 -45.89
N ARG A 321 0.74 -32.62 -45.84
CA ARG A 321 -0.32 -32.96 -46.79
C ARG A 321 -0.02 -32.46 -48.21
N ILE A 322 0.53 -31.26 -48.34
CA ILE A 322 0.93 -30.70 -49.63
C ILE A 322 2.03 -31.57 -50.25
N THR A 323 3.06 -31.91 -49.47
CA THR A 323 4.16 -32.77 -49.92
C THR A 323 3.64 -34.12 -50.42
N ALA A 324 2.76 -34.77 -49.65
CA ALA A 324 2.16 -36.05 -50.05
C ALA A 324 1.34 -35.94 -51.35
N LEU A 325 0.56 -34.86 -51.51
CA LEU A 325 -0.21 -34.62 -52.73
C LEU A 325 0.68 -34.29 -53.94
N GLU A 326 1.81 -33.61 -53.73
CA GLU A 326 2.77 -33.33 -54.80
C GLU A 326 3.46 -34.60 -55.28
N GLU A 327 3.86 -35.50 -54.36
CA GLU A 327 4.41 -36.81 -54.67
C GLU A 327 3.40 -37.68 -55.44
N GLU A 328 2.15 -37.74 -54.98
CA GLU A 328 1.08 -38.48 -55.66
C GLU A 328 0.85 -37.92 -57.07
N ASN A 329 0.79 -36.58 -57.23
CA ASN A 329 0.63 -35.96 -58.54
C ASN A 329 1.81 -36.24 -59.48
N ALA A 330 3.04 -36.26 -58.96
CA ALA A 330 4.23 -36.58 -59.76
C ALA A 330 4.16 -38.02 -60.26
N GLU A 331 3.79 -38.97 -59.40
CA GLU A 331 3.62 -40.37 -59.78
C GLU A 331 2.49 -40.57 -60.81
N LEU A 332 1.34 -39.93 -60.59
CA LEU A 332 0.21 -39.98 -61.52
C LEU A 332 0.58 -39.43 -62.89
N ARG A 333 1.32 -38.31 -62.95
CA ARG A 333 1.82 -37.75 -64.22
C ARG A 333 2.80 -38.70 -64.92
N GLN A 334 3.68 -39.36 -64.18
CA GLN A 334 4.59 -40.36 -64.75
C GLN A 334 3.83 -41.56 -65.34
N ARG A 335 2.84 -42.08 -64.60
CA ARG A 335 1.99 -43.19 -65.07
C ARG A 335 1.18 -42.79 -66.31
N LEU A 336 0.62 -41.59 -66.33
CA LEU A 336 -0.14 -41.08 -67.47
C LEU A 336 0.76 -40.98 -68.71
N SER A 337 1.96 -40.42 -68.57
CA SER A 337 2.94 -40.34 -69.68
C SER A 337 3.32 -41.72 -70.21
N ALA A 338 3.52 -42.70 -69.34
CA ALA A 338 3.80 -44.08 -69.75
C ALA A 338 2.63 -44.72 -70.52
N ILE A 339 1.39 -44.46 -70.12
CA ILE A 339 0.18 -44.92 -70.82
C ILE A 339 0.04 -44.25 -72.19
N GLU A 340 0.23 -42.93 -72.26
CA GLU A 340 0.18 -42.17 -73.52
C GLU A 340 1.22 -42.67 -74.52
N ALA A 341 2.46 -42.92 -74.07
CA ALA A 341 3.51 -43.49 -74.90
C ALA A 341 3.16 -44.90 -75.40
N ALA A 342 2.58 -45.75 -74.54
CA ALA A 342 2.13 -47.08 -74.93
C ALA A 342 0.98 -47.03 -75.96
N LEU A 343 0.05 -46.08 -75.82
CA LEU A 343 -1.06 -45.91 -76.76
C LEU A 343 -0.59 -45.41 -78.13
N ALA A 344 0.37 -44.49 -78.17
CA ALA A 344 0.96 -43.97 -79.41
C ALA A 344 1.81 -45.00 -80.17
N SER A 345 2.25 -46.07 -79.50
CA SER A 345 3.04 -47.15 -80.08
C SER A 345 2.22 -48.29 -80.72
N LYS A 346 0.88 -48.21 -80.67
CA LYS A 346 -0.05 -49.18 -81.27
C LYS A 346 -0.64 -48.67 -82.58
#